data_AF-A0A5N6DGW6-F1
#
_entry.id   AF-A0A5N6DGW6-F1
#
_cell.length_a   1.000
_cell.length_b   1.000
_cell.length_c   1.000
_cell.angle_alpha   90.00
_cell.angle_beta   90.00
_cell.angle_gamma   90.00
#
_symmetry.space_group_name_H-M   'P 1'
#
loop_
_entity.id
_entity.type
_entity.pdbx_description
1 polymer ?
#
loop_
_entity_poly.entity_id
_entity_poly.type
_entity_poly.pdbx_seq_one_letter_code
_entity_poly.pdbx_strand_id
1 'polypeptide(L)' 'MIIPVRCFSCGKVVGDLWERYLQLLDEGVADGDAMDQLGCKRYCCRRMIMTHVDLIEKLLRYNPTERDRAKSQI' A
#
# COMPACT_ATOMS: atom_id res chain seq x y z
N MET A 1 1.32 -5.95 2.61
CA MET A 1 2.14 -6.18 1.40
C MET A 1 2.03 -4.92 0.57
N ILE A 2 2.66 -4.83 -0.60
CA ILE A 2 2.50 -3.67 -1.49
C ILE A 2 1.02 -3.55 -1.93
N ILE A 3 0.57 -2.31 -2.16
CA ILE A 3 -0.79 -2.00 -2.64
C ILE A 3 -1.09 -2.75 -3.96
N PRO A 4 -2.32 -3.26 -4.16
CA PRO A 4 -2.67 -3.90 -5.43
C PRO A 4 -2.51 -2.93 -6.61
N VAL A 5 -1.98 -3.42 -7.73
CA VAL A 5 -1.78 -2.61 -8.95
C VAL A 5 -3.11 -2.07 -9.50
N ARG A 6 -4.18 -2.88 -9.42
CA ARG A 6 -5.54 -2.53 -9.86
C ARG A 6 -6.55 -2.85 -8.78
N CYS A 7 -7.66 -2.10 -8.76
CA CYS A 7 -8.77 -2.40 -7.88
C CYS A 7 -9.42 -3.74 -8.25
N PHE A 8 -9.64 -4.59 -7.23
CA PHE A 8 -10.22 -5.92 -7.39
C PHE A 8 -11.63 -5.97 -7.95
N SER A 9 -12.39 -4.87 -7.91
CA SER A 9 -13.76 -4.81 -8.44
C SER A 9 -13.85 -4.02 -9.74
N CYS A 10 -13.29 -2.81 -9.77
CA CYS A 10 -13.46 -1.88 -10.89
C CYS A 10 -12.36 -2.01 -11.96
N GLY A 11 -11.25 -2.70 -11.68
CA GLY A 11 -10.10 -2.81 -12.58
C GLY A 11 -9.30 -1.50 -12.81
N LYS A 12 -9.74 -0.38 -12.22
CA LYS A 12 -9.02 0.91 -12.25
C LYS A 12 -7.62 0.70 -11.68
N VAL A 13 -6.61 1.32 -12.31
CA VAL A 13 -5.24 1.37 -11.77
C VAL A 13 -5.27 2.17 -10.45
N VAL A 14 -4.70 1.58 -9.40
CA VAL A 14 -4.62 2.19 -8.06
C VAL A 14 -3.22 2.13 -7.46
N GLY A 15 -2.32 1.32 -8.01
CA GLY A 15 -0.97 1.15 -7.47
C GLY A 15 -0.10 2.40 -7.53
N ASP A 16 -0.38 3.31 -8.45
CA ASP A 16 0.31 4.60 -8.60
C ASP A 16 -0.18 5.69 -7.64
N LEU A 17 -1.26 5.45 -6.90
CA LEU A 17 -1.94 6.45 -6.08
C LEU A 17 -1.48 6.44 -4.61
N TRP A 18 -0.85 5.37 -4.14
CA TRP A 18 -0.55 5.16 -2.72
C TRP A 18 0.39 6.21 -2.13
N GLU A 19 1.52 6.48 -2.77
CA GLU A 19 2.50 7.47 -2.28
C GLU A 19 1.91 8.88 -2.26
N ARG A 20 1.13 9.24 -3.28
CA ARG A 20 0.41 10.53 -3.34
C ARG A 20 -0.65 10.64 -2.24
N TYR A 21 -1.32 9.55 -1.91
CA TYR A 21 -2.27 9.51 -0.79
C TYR A 21 -1.57 9.77 0.54
N LEU A 22 -0.43 9.12 0.79
CA LEU A 22 0.36 9.35 2.01
C LEU A 22 0.84 10.80 2.12
N GLN A 23 1.33 11.38 1.02
CA GLN A 23 1.73 12.80 0.99
C GLN A 23 0.58 13.74 1.39
N LEU A 24 -0.62 13.51 0.87
CA LEU A 24 -1.80 14.31 1.22
C LEU A 24 -2.19 14.15 2.70
N LEU A 25 -2.02 12.96 3.28
CA LEU A 25 -2.26 12.74 4.70
C LEU A 25 -1.22 13.44 5.57
N ASP A 26 0.05 13.42 5.17
CA ASP A 26 1.14 14.12 5.86
C ASP A 26 0.94 15.65 5.82
N GLU A 27 0.32 16.17 4.76
CA GLU A 27 -0.11 17.57 4.64
C GLU A 27 -1.35 17.91 5.48
N GLY A 28 -1.99 16.91 6.12
CA GLY A 28 -3.16 17.10 6.99
C GLY A 28 -4.51 17.13 6.26
N VAL A 29 -4.56 16.67 5.01
CA VAL A 29 -5.83 16.53 4.27
C VAL A 29 -6.64 15.37 4.83
N ALA A 30 -7.96 15.55 4.95
CA ALA A 30 -8.85 14.48 5.41
C ALA A 30 -8.90 13.32 4.39
N ASP A 31 -9.02 12.08 4.89
CA ASP A 31 -9.00 10.85 4.06
C ASP A 31 -9.96 10.90 2.86
N GLY A 32 -11.18 11.39 3.09
CA GLY A 32 -12.22 11.50 2.07
C GLY A 32 -11.79 12.42 0.93
N ASP A 33 -11.33 13.62 1.28
CA ASP A 33 -10.90 14.66 0.34
C ASP A 33 -9.64 14.23 -0.40
N ALA A 34 -8.68 13.59 0.27
CA ALA A 34 -7.48 13.05 -0.35
C ALA A 34 -7.83 12.01 -1.42
N MET A 35 -8.73 11.07 -1.12
CA MET A 35 -9.20 10.08 -2.09
C MET A 35 -9.97 10.71 -3.27
N ASP A 36 -10.67 11.82 -3.04
CA ASP A 36 -11.36 12.56 -4.09
C ASP A 36 -10.39 13.27 -5.04
N GLN A 37 -9.35 13.90 -4.50
CA GLN A 37 -8.28 14.53 -5.30
C GLN A 37 -7.53 13.51 -6.17
N LEU A 38 -7.35 12.28 -5.68
CA LEU A 38 -6.76 11.16 -6.43
C LEU A 38 -7.69 10.55 -7.50
N GLY A 39 -8.91 11.08 -7.62
CA GLY A 39 -9.91 10.63 -8.60
C GLY A 39 -10.51 9.25 -8.27
N CYS A 40 -10.43 8.79 -7.02
CA CYS A 40 -11.06 7.56 -6.56
C CYS A 40 -12.55 7.78 -6.27
N LYS A 41 -13.36 7.96 -7.32
CA LYS A 41 -14.80 8.26 -7.20
C LYS A 41 -15.65 7.09 -6.69
N ARG A 42 -15.34 5.87 -7.12
CA ARG A 42 -16.13 4.66 -6.77
C ARG A 42 -15.66 4.10 -5.43
N TYR A 43 -16.61 3.73 -4.57
CA TYR A 43 -16.34 3.14 -3.25
C TYR A 43 -15.40 1.93 -3.32
N CYS A 44 -15.53 1.11 -4.37
CA CYS A 44 -14.71 -0.08 -4.54
C CYS A 44 -13.23 0.23 -4.82
N CYS A 45 -12.93 1.35 -5.50
CA CYS A 45 -11.56 1.77 -5.72
C CYS A 45 -11.03 2.52 -4.47
N ARG A 46 -11.88 3.24 -3.72
CA ARG A 46 -11.53 3.87 -2.41
C ARG A 46 -11.12 2.85 -1.36
N ARG A 47 -11.87 1.75 -1.23
CA ARG A 47 -11.57 0.71 -0.23
C ARG A 47 -10.16 0.14 -0.40
N MET A 48 -9.64 0.10 -1.63
CA MET A 48 -8.29 -0.41 -1.91
C MET A 48 -7.19 0.44 -1.28
N ILE A 49 -7.42 1.75 -1.13
CA ILE A 49 -6.46 2.67 -0.53
C ILE A 49 -6.73 2.77 0.97
N MET A 50 -7.97 3.04 1.36
CA MET A 50 -8.35 3.27 2.76
C MET A 50 -8.04 2.09 3.70
N THR A 51 -8.20 0.85 3.23
CA THR A 51 -7.94 -0.35 4.06
C THR A 51 -6.58 -1.00 3.77
N HIS A 52 -5.71 -0.34 3.01
CA HIS A 52 -4.41 -0.88 2.70
C HIS A 52 -3.48 -0.79 3.92
N VAL A 53 -2.77 -1.88 4.21
CA VAL A 53 -1.74 -1.92 5.25
C VAL A 53 -0.43 -2.37 4.63
N ASP A 54 0.55 -1.47 4.61
CA ASP A 54 1.83 -1.76 4.00
C ASP A 54 2.74 -2.59 4.94
N LEU A 55 2.55 -3.90 4.90
CA LEU A 55 3.40 -4.84 5.63
C LEU A 55 4.80 -5.02 5.01
N ILE A 56 5.09 -4.51 3.81
CA ILE A 56 6.38 -4.78 3.15
C ILE A 56 7.54 -4.19 3.95
N GLU A 57 7.37 -3.00 4.52
CA GLU A 57 8.39 -2.32 5.30
C GLU A 57 8.85 -3.13 6.52
N LYS A 58 7.92 -3.90 7.12
CA LYS A 58 8.23 -4.77 8.25
C LYS A 58 8.92 -6.06 7.78
N LEU A 59 8.50 -6.60 6.64
CA LEU A 59 9.04 -7.85 6.09
C LEU A 59 10.45 -7.67 5.51
N LEU A 60 10.77 -6.51 4.94
CA LEU A 60 12.10 -6.19 4.41
C LEU A 60 13.21 -6.25 5.45
N ARG A 61 12.86 -6.22 6.75
CA ARG A 61 13.81 -6.38 7.86
C ARG A 61 14.32 -7.82 8.01
N TYR A 62 13.68 -8.79 7.36
CA TYR A 62 14.04 -10.20 7.47
C TYR A 62 14.76 -10.66 6.20
N ASN A 63 16.01 -11.11 6.33
CA ASN A 63 16.77 -11.71 5.23
C ASN A 63 16.78 -13.25 5.33
N PRO A 64 16.21 -13.98 4.36
CA PRO A 64 16.24 -15.44 4.34
C PRO A 64 17.67 -16.02 4.30
N THR A 65 18.59 -15.38 3.57
CA THR A 65 19.96 -15.89 3.40
C THR A 65 20.76 -15.88 4.71
N GLU A 66 20.52 -14.91 5.59
CA GLU A 66 21.15 -14.86 6.91
C GLU A 66 20.63 -15.98 7.82
N ARG A 67 19.33 -16.24 7.76
CA ARG A 67 18.70 -17.37 8.48
C ARG A 67 19.22 -18.72 7.99
N ASP A 68 19.41 -18.87 6.68
CA ASP A 68 19.89 -20.12 6.10
C ASP A 68 21.36 -20.36 6.44
N ARG A 69 22.21 -19.31 6.42
CA ARG A 69 23.59 -19.37 6.94
C ARG A 69 23.67 -19.79 8.41
N ALA A 70 22.80 -19.24 9.26
CA ALA A 70 22.73 -19.61 10.67
C ALA A 70 22.31 -21.08 10.88
N LYS A 71 21.49 -21.65 9.98
CA LYS A 71 21.10 -23.06 10.03
C LYS A 71 22.19 -24.01 9.52
N SER A 72 22.99 -23.60 8.52
CA SER A 72 24.07 -24.42 7.96
C SER A 72 25.31 -24.50 8.84
N GLN A 73 25.42 -23.66 9.89
CA GLN A 73 26.49 -23.67 10.87
C GLN A 73 26.20 -24.56 12.11
N ILE A 74 25.04 -25.24 12.12
CA ILE A 74 24.64 -26.25 13.11
C ILE A 74 24.79 -27.63 12.44
#